data_AF-V4AE68-F1
#
_entry.id   AF-V4AE68-F1
#
_cell.length_a   1.000
_cell.length_b   1.000
_cell.length_c   1.000
_cell.angle_alpha   90.00
_cell.angle_beta   90.00
_cell.angle_gamma   90.00
#
_symmetry.space_group_name_H-M   'P 1'
#
loop_
_entity.id
_entity.type
_entity.pdbx_description
1 polymer ?
#
loop_
_entity_poly.entity_id
_entity_poly.type
_entity_poly.pdbx_seq_one_letter_code
_entity_poly.pdbx_strand_id
1 'polypeptide(L)'
;MSFIDPVRLCSSCSEITRKENEFFDKHLKTLLSGGEFMITEGSDDSEISTSYLCKLASDQRYLVFEGEHSKMDSILLEEIDTINIISSEANQLGQKIVTGIALRFKDSFGDYQILKMEIKKDESAKCGKLWIAGMLKAFRLILESRTGKACTTPTAQ
;
A
#
# COMPACT_ATOMS: atom_id res chain seq x y z
N MET A 1 31.66 -20.52 -21.43
CA MET A 1 30.84 -20.31 -20.22
C MET A 1 30.92 -18.83 -19.89
N SER A 2 29.93 -18.04 -20.30
CA SER A 2 29.91 -16.60 -20.04
C SER A 2 29.61 -16.37 -18.56
N PHE A 3 30.65 -16.00 -17.82
CA PHE A 3 30.57 -15.54 -16.44
C PHE A 3 29.84 -14.19 -16.49
N ILE A 4 28.53 -14.21 -16.26
CA ILE A 4 27.72 -13.01 -16.16
C ILE A 4 28.31 -12.21 -14.98
N ASP A 5 29.02 -11.12 -15.27
CA ASP A 5 29.53 -10.19 -14.24
C ASP A 5 28.30 -9.77 -13.42
N PRO A 6 28.26 -10.08 -12.11
CA PRO A 6 27.11 -9.72 -11.30
C PRO A 6 26.93 -8.22 -11.43
N VAL A 7 25.69 -7.80 -11.75
CA VAL A 7 25.33 -6.38 -11.90
C VAL A 7 25.91 -5.64 -10.70
N ARG A 8 26.94 -4.81 -10.96
CA ARG A 8 27.62 -4.05 -9.91
C ARG A 8 26.68 -2.96 -9.44
N LEU A 9 25.85 -3.31 -8.46
CA LEU A 9 24.99 -2.38 -7.77
C LEU A 9 25.87 -1.45 -6.95
N CYS A 10 25.69 -0.15 -7.15
CA CYS A 10 26.24 0.85 -6.25
C CYS A 10 25.74 0.57 -4.81
N SER A 11 26.47 0.98 -3.76
CA SER A 11 26.04 0.70 -2.37
C SER A 11 24.60 1.15 -2.08
N SER A 12 24.21 2.33 -2.59
CA SER A 12 22.83 2.83 -2.46
C SER A 12 21.80 1.99 -3.22
N CYS A 13 22.15 1.53 -4.42
CA CYS A 13 21.34 0.67 -5.27
C CYS A 13 21.15 -0.71 -4.62
N SER A 14 22.22 -1.25 -4.05
CA SER A 14 22.22 -2.55 -3.35
C SER A 14 21.31 -2.52 -2.12
N GLU A 15 21.23 -1.40 -1.40
CA GLU A 15 20.33 -1.28 -0.25
C GLU A 15 18.86 -1.22 -0.67
N ILE A 16 18.53 -0.47 -1.73
CA ILE A 16 17.18 -0.38 -2.29
C ILE A 16 16.74 -1.77 -2.79
N THR A 17 17.56 -2.42 -3.62
CA THR A 17 17.27 -3.77 -4.12
C THR A 17 17.10 -4.80 -3.01
N ARG A 18 17.88 -4.71 -1.92
CA ARG A 18 17.72 -5.59 -0.76
C ARG A 18 16.36 -5.37 -0.07
N LYS A 19 15.96 -4.11 0.13
CA LYS A 19 14.65 -3.77 0.73
C LYS A 19 13.49 -4.23 -0.17
N GLU A 20 13.62 -4.06 -1.48
CA GLU A 20 12.65 -4.52 -2.47
C GLU A 20 12.51 -6.04 -2.43
N ASN A 21 13.61 -6.79 -2.49
CA ASN A 21 13.59 -8.25 -2.43
C ASN A 21 12.92 -8.76 -1.14
N GLU A 22 13.21 -8.14 0.01
CA GLU A 22 12.52 -8.49 1.26
C GLU A 22 11.02 -8.22 1.18
N PHE A 23 10.62 -7.12 0.54
CA PHE A 23 9.21 -6.80 0.34
C PHE A 23 8.50 -7.81 -0.57
N PHE A 24 9.12 -8.18 -1.69
CA PHE A 24 8.60 -9.17 -2.62
C PHE A 24 8.40 -10.54 -1.96
N ASP A 25 9.34 -10.96 -1.11
CA ASP A 25 9.28 -12.23 -0.41
C ASP A 25 8.19 -12.26 0.68
N LYS A 26 8.12 -11.21 1.51
CA LYS A 26 7.32 -11.24 2.75
C LYS A 26 5.94 -10.59 2.63
N HIS A 27 5.78 -9.59 1.78
CA HIS A 27 4.60 -8.71 1.80
C HIS A 27 3.78 -8.77 0.52
N LEU A 28 4.41 -9.01 -0.65
CA LEU A 28 3.68 -9.02 -1.92
C LEU A 28 2.56 -10.07 -1.93
N LYS A 29 2.83 -11.29 -1.45
CA LYS A 29 1.82 -12.36 -1.40
C LYS A 29 0.59 -11.96 -0.57
N THR A 30 0.81 -11.28 0.56
CA THR A 30 -0.26 -10.77 1.42
C THR A 30 -1.10 -9.71 0.70
N LEU A 31 -0.44 -8.81 -0.05
CA LEU A 31 -1.14 -7.77 -0.81
C LEU A 31 -1.97 -8.34 -1.96
N LEU A 32 -1.45 -9.35 -2.67
CA LEU A 32 -2.16 -10.06 -3.74
C LEU A 32 -3.31 -10.92 -3.21
N SER A 33 -3.14 -11.55 -2.04
CA SER A 33 -4.19 -12.33 -1.38
C SER A 33 -5.34 -11.45 -0.89
N GLY A 34 -5.08 -10.16 -0.65
CA GLY A 34 -6.05 -9.18 -0.19
C GLY A 34 -6.28 -9.17 1.32
N GLY A 35 -7.00 -8.15 1.78
CA GLY A 35 -7.49 -8.02 3.14
C GLY A 35 -8.92 -7.48 3.15
N GLU A 36 -9.73 -7.94 4.11
CA GLU A 36 -11.10 -7.46 4.27
C GLU A 36 -11.12 -6.15 5.08
N PHE A 37 -11.76 -5.14 4.51
CA PHE A 37 -11.92 -3.83 5.11
C PHE A 37 -13.36 -3.35 5.01
N MET A 38 -13.75 -2.55 5.98
CA MET A 38 -14.98 -1.79 6.00
C MET A 38 -14.68 -0.41 5.42
N ILE A 39 -15.33 -0.08 4.31
CA ILE A 39 -15.17 1.20 3.64
C ILE A 39 -16.44 2.01 3.91
N THR A 40 -16.25 3.21 4.45
CA THR A 40 -17.36 4.13 4.71
C THR A 40 -17.43 5.13 3.56
N GLU A 41 -18.49 5.06 2.79
CA GLU A 41 -18.78 5.99 1.68
C GLU A 41 -19.88 6.96 2.12
N GLY A 42 -19.59 8.27 2.21
CA GLY A 42 -20.62 9.27 2.53
C GLY A 42 -20.09 10.62 2.99
N SER A 43 -20.65 11.71 2.45
CA SER A 43 -20.51 13.09 2.94
C SER A 43 -21.80 13.63 3.59
N ASP A 44 -22.79 12.77 3.85
CA ASP A 44 -24.08 13.17 4.42
C ASP A 44 -24.61 12.04 5.33
N ASP A 45 -25.52 12.40 6.24
CA ASP A 45 -25.99 11.80 7.51
C ASP A 45 -26.26 10.26 7.59
N SER A 46 -26.04 9.50 6.52
CA SER A 46 -26.10 8.03 6.49
C SER A 46 -24.74 7.42 6.16
N GLU A 47 -23.97 7.10 7.20
CA GLU A 47 -22.70 6.37 7.10
C GLU A 47 -22.94 4.91 6.71
N ILE A 48 -22.98 4.62 5.40
CA ILE A 48 -23.06 3.25 4.91
C ILE A 48 -21.63 2.69 4.88
N SER A 49 -21.38 1.79 5.83
CA SER A 49 -20.12 1.06 5.93
C SER A 49 -20.26 -0.31 5.26
N THR A 50 -19.62 -0.48 4.11
CA THR A 50 -19.70 -1.71 3.30
C THR A 50 -18.41 -2.52 3.42
N SER A 51 -18.54 -3.85 3.46
CA SER A 51 -17.38 -4.75 3.50
C SER A 51 -16.84 -4.98 2.09
N TYR A 52 -15.56 -4.71 1.90
CA TYR A 52 -14.82 -4.94 0.66
C TYR A 52 -13.56 -5.76 0.93
N LEU A 53 -13.21 -6.65 0.00
CA LEU A 53 -11.92 -7.29 -0.09
C LEU A 53 -11.00 -6.41 -0.94
N CYS A 54 -10.03 -5.76 -0.30
CA CYS A 54 -9.04 -4.92 -0.97
C CYS A 54 -7.81 -5.75 -1.31
N LYS A 55 -7.45 -5.81 -2.58
CA LYS A 55 -6.28 -6.57 -3.06
C LYS A 55 -5.47 -5.78 -4.06
N LEU A 56 -4.20 -6.12 -4.18
CA LEU A 56 -3.35 -5.62 -5.26
C LEU A 56 -3.62 -6.45 -6.52
N ALA A 57 -3.76 -5.80 -7.67
CA ALA A 57 -3.86 -6.46 -8.96
C ALA A 57 -2.60 -7.28 -9.27
N SER A 58 -2.72 -8.29 -10.13
CA SER A 58 -1.59 -9.15 -10.54
C SER A 58 -0.44 -8.37 -11.18
N ASP A 59 -0.75 -7.28 -11.90
CA ASP A 59 0.23 -6.35 -12.47
C ASP A 59 0.84 -5.38 -11.45
N GLN A 60 0.42 -5.44 -10.18
CA GLN A 60 0.96 -4.66 -9.06
C GLN A 60 0.81 -3.13 -9.20
N ARG A 61 -0.06 -2.69 -10.12
CA ARG A 61 -0.29 -1.27 -10.46
C ARG A 61 -1.60 -0.70 -9.93
N TYR A 62 -2.56 -1.57 -9.63
CA TYR A 62 -3.91 -1.17 -9.23
C TYR A 62 -4.29 -1.80 -7.90
N LEU A 63 -4.98 -1.04 -7.05
CA LEU A 63 -5.78 -1.56 -5.96
C LEU A 63 -7.16 -1.91 -6.51
N VAL A 64 -7.59 -3.14 -6.26
CA VAL A 64 -8.88 -3.69 -6.68
C VAL A 64 -9.71 -3.94 -5.44
N PHE A 65 -10.99 -3.57 -5.53
CA PHE A 65 -11.96 -3.68 -4.46
C PHE A 65 -13.05 -4.65 -4.90
N GLU A 66 -13.20 -5.76 -4.18
CA GLU A 66 -14.25 -6.75 -4.43
C GLU A 66 -15.25 -6.71 -3.28
N GLY A 67 -16.49 -6.29 -3.56
CA GLY A 67 -17.56 -6.19 -2.57
C GLY A 67 -18.92 -6.61 -3.14
N GLU A 68 -19.86 -6.90 -2.25
CA GLU A 68 -21.20 -7.39 -2.60
C GLU A 68 -22.13 -6.27 -3.10
N HIS A 69 -21.91 -5.04 -2.64
CA HIS A 69 -22.72 -3.88 -2.97
C HIS A 69 -21.83 -2.79 -3.58
N SER A 70 -22.13 -2.43 -4.84
CA SER A 70 -21.42 -1.44 -5.66
C SER A 70 -20.02 -1.84 -6.13
N LYS A 71 -19.79 -1.73 -7.44
CA LYS A 71 -18.44 -1.86 -8.01
C LYS A 71 -17.69 -0.58 -7.71
N MET A 72 -16.73 -0.66 -6.80
CA MET A 72 -15.78 0.43 -6.58
C MET A 72 -14.69 0.37 -7.66
N ASP A 73 -14.38 1.53 -8.24
CA ASP A 73 -13.33 1.62 -9.26
C ASP A 73 -11.95 1.28 -8.69
N SER A 74 -11.12 0.67 -9.54
CA SER A 74 -9.75 0.34 -9.18
C SER A 74 -8.88 1.60 -9.11
N ILE A 75 -8.09 1.73 -8.06
CA ILE A 75 -7.23 2.90 -7.84
C ILE A 75 -5.81 2.59 -8.33
N LEU A 76 -5.27 3.45 -9.20
CA LEU A 76 -3.87 3.40 -9.61
C LEU A 76 -2.95 3.74 -8.43
N LEU A 77 -1.94 2.90 -8.16
CA LEU A 77 -0.96 3.18 -7.11
C LEU A 77 -0.17 4.46 -7.36
N GLU A 78 0.02 4.83 -8.64
CA GLU A 78 0.68 6.05 -9.06
C GLU A 78 -0.07 7.32 -8.65
N GLU A 79 -1.42 7.26 -8.65
CA GLU A 79 -2.31 8.37 -8.32
C GLU A 79 -2.51 8.55 -6.81
N ILE A 80 -1.98 7.63 -5.99
CA ILE A 80 -1.98 7.76 -4.53
C ILE A 80 -0.97 8.84 -4.14
N ASP A 81 -1.47 9.90 -3.53
CA ASP A 81 -0.69 11.04 -3.05
C ASP A 81 -0.16 10.80 -1.63
N THR A 82 -1.04 10.35 -0.73
CA THR A 82 -0.70 10.19 0.69
C THR A 82 -1.44 8.99 1.30
N ILE A 83 -0.76 8.27 2.21
CA ILE A 83 -1.37 7.23 3.05
C ILE A 83 -1.29 7.64 4.52
N ASN A 84 -2.46 7.73 5.17
CA ASN A 84 -2.57 8.03 6.59
C ASN A 84 -3.03 6.79 7.37
N ILE A 85 -2.41 6.54 8.52
CA ILE A 85 -2.77 5.41 9.38
C ILE A 85 -3.88 5.86 10.33
N ILE A 86 -4.95 5.07 10.40
CA ILE A 86 -6.01 5.22 11.40
C ILE A 86 -5.69 4.26 12.54
N SER A 87 -5.55 4.78 13.74
CA SER A 87 -5.27 3.99 14.94
C SER A 87 -6.26 4.32 16.04
N SER A 88 -6.67 3.32 16.82
CA SER A 88 -7.44 3.52 18.03
C SER A 88 -6.70 4.40 19.04
N GLU A 89 -7.49 4.97 19.94
CA GLU A 89 -6.99 5.59 21.17
C GLU A 89 -6.04 4.64 21.91
N ALA A 90 -5.00 5.21 22.51
CA ALA A 90 -4.01 4.43 23.20
C ALA A 90 -4.66 3.70 24.37
N ASN A 91 -4.48 2.39 24.45
CA ASN A 91 -4.94 1.62 25.61
C ASN A 91 -4.23 2.11 26.89
N GLN A 92 -4.67 1.64 28.05
CA GLN A 92 -4.05 1.95 29.36
C GLN A 92 -2.53 1.68 29.44
N LEU A 93 -1.99 0.93 28.47
CA LEU A 93 -0.57 0.60 28.28
C LEU A 93 0.16 1.53 27.28
N GLY A 94 -0.48 2.58 26.77
CA GLY A 94 0.10 3.51 25.78
C GLY A 94 0.26 2.95 24.37
N GLN A 95 -0.14 1.69 24.12
CA GLN A 95 -0.06 1.07 22.80
C GLN A 95 -1.23 1.52 21.91
N LYS A 96 -0.90 2.08 20.74
CA LYS A 96 -1.87 2.40 19.68
C LYS A 96 -2.03 1.20 18.76
N ILE A 97 -3.27 0.75 18.59
CA ILE A 97 -3.60 -0.36 17.69
C ILE A 97 -4.01 0.25 16.35
N VAL A 98 -3.39 -0.21 15.25
CA VAL A 98 -3.82 0.14 13.90
C VAL A 98 -5.21 -0.44 13.66
N THR A 99 -6.16 0.44 13.37
CA THR A 99 -7.56 0.09 13.06
C THR A 99 -7.90 0.28 11.60
N GLY A 100 -7.11 1.03 10.82
CA GLY A 100 -7.40 1.26 9.42
C GLY A 100 -6.34 2.10 8.72
N ILE A 101 -6.62 2.47 7.48
CA ILE A 101 -5.86 3.45 6.71
C ILE A 101 -6.79 4.34 5.90
N ALA A 102 -6.34 5.57 5.65
CA ALA A 102 -6.96 6.48 4.71
C ALA A 102 -6.00 6.74 3.54
N LEU A 103 -6.46 6.54 2.32
CA LEU A 103 -5.72 6.79 1.08
C LEU A 103 -6.24 8.09 0.48
N ARG A 104 -5.33 9.05 0.27
CA ARG A 104 -5.62 10.22 -0.57
C ARG A 104 -5.09 9.95 -1.96
N PHE A 105 -5.98 9.97 -2.95
CA PHE A 105 -5.63 9.69 -4.34
C PHE A 105 -6.29 10.71 -5.26
N LYS A 106 -5.75 10.84 -6.46
CA LYS A 106 -6.31 11.67 -7.52
C LYS A 106 -7.27 10.85 -8.36
N ASP A 107 -8.47 11.35 -8.55
CA ASP A 107 -9.49 10.71 -9.38
C ASP A 107 -9.26 11.00 -10.87
N SER A 108 -10.02 10.34 -11.76
CA SER A 108 -9.99 10.56 -13.21
C SER A 108 -10.25 12.01 -13.61
N PHE A 109 -11.00 12.77 -12.79
CA PHE A 109 -11.26 14.19 -13.01
C PHE A 109 -10.13 15.11 -12.50
N GLY A 110 -9.16 14.55 -11.79
CA GLY A 110 -8.03 15.27 -11.23
C GLY A 110 -8.24 15.85 -9.84
N ASP A 111 -9.41 15.63 -9.25
CA ASP A 111 -9.73 15.99 -7.88
C ASP A 111 -9.17 14.98 -6.87
N TYR A 112 -8.87 15.46 -5.67
CA TYR A 112 -8.37 14.62 -4.59
C TYR A 112 -9.52 13.99 -3.80
N GLN A 113 -9.56 12.66 -3.80
CA GLN A 113 -10.50 11.87 -3.03
C GLN A 113 -9.80 11.21 -1.84
N ILE A 114 -10.55 10.98 -0.77
CA ILE A 114 -10.08 10.26 0.42
C ILE A 114 -10.89 8.98 0.58
N LEU A 115 -10.22 7.84 0.46
CA LEU A 115 -10.78 6.54 0.78
C LEU A 115 -10.39 6.16 2.20
N LYS A 116 -11.36 5.99 3.09
CA LYS A 116 -11.14 5.46 4.44
C LYS A 116 -11.47 3.97 4.46
N MET A 117 -10.53 3.17 4.93
CA MET A 117 -10.66 1.72 5.06
C MET A 117 -10.35 1.31 6.50
N GLU A 118 -11.30 0.67 7.16
CA GLU A 118 -11.14 0.18 8.53
C GLU A 118 -11.12 -1.35 8.56
N ILE A 119 -10.29 -1.89 9.45
CA ILE A 119 -10.19 -3.33 9.64
C ILE A 119 -11.47 -3.81 10.33
N LYS A 120 -12.14 -4.78 9.71
CA LYS A 120 -13.27 -5.48 10.33
C LYS A 120 -12.79 -6.16 11.63
N LYS A 121 -13.50 -5.96 12.75
CA LYS A 121 -13.18 -6.55 14.06
C LYS A 121 -13.53 -8.05 14.13
N ASP A 122 -13.05 -8.80 13.15
CA ASP A 122 -13.31 -10.23 12.98
C ASP A 122 -11.98 -11.02 12.96
N GLU A 123 -12.02 -12.33 12.71
CA GLU A 123 -10.82 -13.18 12.63
C GLU A 123 -9.85 -12.70 11.54
N SER A 124 -10.37 -12.07 10.49
CA SER A 124 -9.61 -11.44 9.40
C SER A 124 -8.82 -10.19 9.82
N ALA A 125 -8.97 -9.69 11.06
CA ALA A 125 -8.27 -8.50 11.52
C ALA A 125 -6.74 -8.62 11.48
N LYS A 126 -6.21 -9.84 11.64
CA LYS A 126 -4.76 -10.10 11.52
C LYS A 126 -4.29 -9.89 10.09
N CYS A 127 -5.04 -10.43 9.11
CA CYS A 127 -4.76 -10.28 7.69
C CYS A 127 -4.83 -8.80 7.28
N GLY A 128 -5.86 -8.08 7.72
CA GLY A 128 -5.99 -6.62 7.46
C GLY A 128 -4.81 -5.81 7.98
N LYS A 129 -4.32 -6.09 9.20
CA LYS A 129 -3.12 -5.42 9.76
C LYS A 129 -1.86 -5.72 8.96
N LEU A 130 -1.65 -6.98 8.58
CA LEU A 130 -0.50 -7.39 7.76
C LEU A 130 -0.55 -6.74 6.37
N TRP A 131 -1.75 -6.65 5.78
CA TRP A 131 -1.98 -6.00 4.50
C TRP A 131 -1.67 -4.51 4.59
N ILE A 132 -2.15 -3.80 5.62
CA ILE A 132 -1.82 -2.38 5.87
C ILE A 132 -0.30 -2.19 6.01
N ALA A 133 0.37 -3.04 6.79
CA ALA A 133 1.82 -2.96 6.97
C ALA A 133 2.56 -3.18 5.63
N GLY A 134 2.09 -4.13 4.82
CA GLY A 134 2.59 -4.36 3.46
C GLY A 134 2.39 -3.14 2.57
N MET A 135 1.20 -2.55 2.56
CA MET A 135 0.85 -1.41 1.72
C MET A 135 1.68 -0.18 2.06
N LEU A 136 1.88 0.10 3.35
CA LEU A 136 2.76 1.19 3.82
C LEU A 136 4.21 0.99 3.38
N LYS A 137 4.71 -0.25 3.42
CA LYS A 137 6.06 -0.57 2.97
C LYS A 137 6.18 -0.45 1.44
N ALA A 138 5.18 -0.91 0.70
CA ALA A 138 5.10 -0.75 -0.76
C ALA A 138 5.14 0.73 -1.16
N PHE A 139 4.29 1.54 -0.54
CA PHE A 139 4.19 2.96 -0.83
C PHE A 139 5.50 3.71 -0.52
N ARG A 140 6.17 3.37 0.60
CA ARG A 140 7.49 3.92 0.91
C ARG A 140 8.53 3.56 -0.14
N LEU A 141 8.57 2.31 -0.59
CA LEU A 141 9.50 1.89 -1.66
C LEU A 141 9.23 2.65 -2.97
N ILE A 142 7.96 2.86 -3.33
CA ILE A 142 7.58 3.65 -4.51
C ILE A 142 8.07 5.11 -4.36
N LEU A 143 7.85 5.73 -3.21
CA LEU A 143 8.33 7.10 -2.95
C LEU A 143 9.86 7.21 -2.91
N GLU A 144 10.54 6.23 -2.28
CA GLU A 144 12.00 6.14 -2.25
C GLU A 144 12.56 5.96 -3.68
N SER A 145 11.88 5.22 -4.55
CA SER A 145 12.29 5.08 -5.96
C SER A 145 12.10 6.37 -6.78
N ARG A 146 11.04 7.16 -6.48
CA ARG A 146 10.76 8.44 -7.13
C ARG A 146 11.70 9.56 -6.68
N THR A 147 12.10 9.53 -5.41
CA THR A 147 12.99 10.53 -4.79
C THR A 147 14.46 10.11 -4.81
N GLY A 148 14.72 8.84 -5.11
CA GLY A 148 16.04 8.25 -5.19
C GLY A 148 16.89 9.00 -6.20
N LYS A 149 17.88 9.73 -5.68
CA LYS A 149 18.93 10.39 -6.46
C LYS A 149 19.38 9.42 -7.56
N ALA A 150 19.14 9.82 -8.81
CA ALA A 150 19.70 9.14 -9.97
C ALA A 150 21.17 8.83 -9.64
N CYS A 151 21.54 7.57 -9.66
CA CYS A 151 22.94 7.19 -9.61
C CYS A 151 23.55 7.72 -10.92
N THR A 152 23.97 8.98 -10.93
CA THR A 152 24.75 9.55 -12.02
C THR A 152 26.04 8.75 -12.02
N THR A 153 26.13 7.77 -12.89
CA THR A 153 27.37 7.07 -13.19
C THR A 153 28.46 8.11 -13.36
N PRO A 154 29.55 8.09 -12.58
CA PRO A 154 30.74 8.83 -12.97
C PRO A 154 31.22 8.21 -14.28
N THR A 155 31.03 8.92 -15.38
CA THR A 155 31.69 8.66 -16.64
C THR A 155 33.18 8.68 -16.35
N ALA A 156 33.80 7.50 -16.28
CA ALA A 156 35.25 7.38 -16.21
C ALA A 156 35.82 7.84 -17.56
N GLN A 157 36.51 8.99 -17.56
CA GLN A 157 37.52 9.33 -18.57
C GLN A 157 38.90 9.18 -17.94
#